data_AF-N8U212-F1
#
_entry.id   AF-N8U212-F1
#
_cell.length_a   1.000
_cell.length_b   1.000
_cell.length_c   1.000
_cell.angle_alpha   90.00
_cell.angle_beta   90.00
_cell.angle_gamma   90.00
#
_symmetry.space_group_name_H-M   'P 1'
#
loop_
_entity.id
_entity.type
_entity.pdbx_description
1 polymer ?
#
loop_
_entity_poly.entity_id
_entity_poly.type
_entity_poly.pdbx_seq_one_letter_code
_entity_poly.pdbx_strand_id
1 'polypeptide(L)' 'MAMRPEVRRRSLVVIVFSLAQWGIMNYIIHNQLMNITTSQRVLYFCFSSLSAALLIFCALIYMVLKGNADNQ' A
#
# COMPACT_ATOMS: atom_id res chain seq x y z
N MET A 1 17.72 -9.30 -17.84
CA MET A 1 17.19 -8.88 -16.53
C MET A 1 16.07 -9.85 -16.10
N ALA A 2 16.43 -11.03 -15.60
CA ALA A 2 15.47 -12.01 -15.12
C ALA A 2 15.38 -11.88 -13.59
N MET A 3 14.46 -11.04 -13.13
CA MET A 3 14.21 -10.87 -11.70
C MET A 3 13.61 -12.14 -11.10
N ARG A 4 14.09 -12.59 -9.92
CA ARG A 4 13.51 -13.76 -9.25
C ARG A 4 11.99 -13.60 -9.11
N PRO A 5 11.18 -14.59 -9.54
CA PRO A 5 9.72 -14.52 -9.50
C PRO A 5 9.19 -14.29 -8.08
N GLU A 6 9.94 -14.70 -7.06
CA GLU A 6 9.61 -14.52 -5.65
C GLU A 6 9.62 -13.04 -5.21
N VAL A 7 10.60 -12.24 -5.65
CA VAL A 7 10.71 -10.83 -5.26
C VAL A 7 9.58 -10.02 -5.91
N ARG A 8 9.36 -10.27 -7.21
CA ARG A 8 8.24 -9.68 -7.96
C ARG A 8 6.90 -10.04 -7.32
N ARG A 9 6.67 -11.30 -6.95
CA ARG A 9 5.42 -11.75 -6.32
C ARG A 9 5.20 -11.09 -4.96
N ARG A 10 6.25 -10.97 -4.12
CA ARG A 10 6.16 -10.29 -2.82
C ARG A 10 5.81 -8.80 -2.96
N SER A 11 6.49 -8.08 -3.86
CA SER A 11 6.16 -6.66 -4.10
C SER A 11 4.74 -6.49 -4.63
N LEU A 12 4.29 -7.36 -5.54
CA LEU A 12 2.93 -7.32 -6.08
C LEU A 12 1.86 -7.58 -5.00
N VAL A 13 2.13 -8.54 -4.10
CA VAL A 13 1.25 -8.81 -2.94
C VAL A 13 1.15 -7.60 -2.03
N VAL A 14 2.26 -6.90 -1.74
CA VAL A 14 2.23 -5.70 -0.91
C VAL A 14 1.44 -4.58 -1.58
N ILE A 15 1.62 -4.37 -2.90
CA ILE A 15 0.85 -3.37 -3.65
C ILE A 15 -0.66 -3.68 -3.61
N VAL A 16 -1.06 -4.92 -3.87
CA VAL A 16 -2.46 -5.34 -3.82
C VAL A 16 -3.03 -5.19 -2.40
N PHE A 17 -2.24 -5.55 -1.38
CA PHE A 17 -2.62 -5.39 0.02
C PHE A 17 -2.83 -3.92 0.38
N SER A 18 -1.96 -3.01 -0.05
CA SER A 18 -2.10 -1.57 0.18
C SER A 18 -3.34 -0.99 -0.49
N LEU A 19 -3.66 -1.42 -1.72
CA LEU A 19 -4.87 -1.00 -2.42
C LEU A 19 -6.14 -1.52 -1.72
N ALA A 20 -6.13 -2.77 -1.27
CA ALA A 20 -7.23 -3.36 -0.51
C ALA A 20 -7.43 -2.63 0.84
N GLN A 21 -6.35 -2.38 1.58
CA GLN A 21 -6.37 -1.66 2.85
C GLN A 21 -6.93 -0.25 2.69
N TRP A 22 -6.49 0.48 1.65
CA TRP A 22 -7.03 1.80 1.31
C TRP A 22 -8.52 1.74 0.95
N GLY A 23 -8.92 0.79 0.10
CA GLY A 23 -10.30 0.62 -0.33
C GLY A 23 -11.27 0.31 0.82
N ILE A 24 -10.86 -0.55 1.75
CA ILE A 24 -11.64 -0.90 2.94
C ILE A 24 -11.84 0.34 3.84
N MET A 25 -10.77 1.10 4.10
CA MET A 25 -10.86 2.30 4.92
C MET A 25 -11.74 3.37 4.26
N ASN A 26 -11.58 3.56 2.94
CA ASN A 26 -12.41 4.49 2.17
C ASN A 26 -13.89 4.09 2.21
N TYR A 27 -14.19 2.79 2.12
CA TYR A 27 -15.56 2.27 2.22
C TYR A 27 -16.17 2.53 3.61
N ILE A 28 -15.43 2.25 4.69
CA ILE A 28 -15.87 2.52 6.07
C ILE A 28 -16.16 4.01 6.27
N ILE A 29 -15.27 4.88 5.76
CA ILE A 29 -15.46 6.32 5.82
C ILE A 29 -16.71 6.71 5.05
N HIS A 30 -16.89 6.25 3.81
CA HIS A 30 -18.02 6.66 2.95
C HIS A 30 -19.37 6.21 3.52
N ASN A 31 -19.46 4.97 4.01
CA ASN A 31 -20.70 4.40 4.51
C ASN A 31 -21.00 4.72 5.99
N GLN A 32 -20.24 5.63 6.61
CA GLN A 32 -20.43 6.08 8.01
C GLN A 32 -20.54 4.92 9.02
N LEU A 33 -19.89 3.78 8.76
CA LEU A 33 -20.07 2.55 9.58
C LEU A 33 -19.67 2.76 11.04
N MET A 34 -18.76 3.70 11.26
CA MET A 34 -18.41 4.18 12.59
C MET A 34 -18.89 5.63 12.64
N ASN A 35 -19.63 5.98 13.71
CA ASN A 35 -20.19 7.31 13.97
C ASN A 35 -19.08 8.34 14.28
N ILE A 36 -18.17 8.51 13.33
CA ILE A 36 -16.92 9.27 13.41
C ILE A 36 -17.21 10.68 12.91
N THR A 37 -16.71 11.67 13.64
CA THR A 37 -16.87 13.09 13.30
C THR A 37 -16.25 13.43 11.95
N THR A 38 -16.74 14.48 11.30
CA THR A 38 -16.29 14.91 9.96
C THR A 38 -14.77 15.15 9.89
N SER A 39 -14.19 15.74 10.94
CA SER A 39 -12.75 16.00 11.02
C SER A 39 -11.93 14.71 11.09
N GLN A 40 -12.39 13.72 11.87
CA GLN A 40 -11.73 12.43 11.97
C GLN A 40 -11.80 11.64 10.64
N ARG A 41 -12.91 11.74 9.88
CA ARG A 41 -13.04 11.10 8.56
C ARG A 41 -11.96 11.60 7.58
N VAL A 42 -11.72 12.91 7.53
CA VAL A 42 -10.67 13.49 6.68
C VAL A 42 -9.28 13.03 7.12
N LEU A 43 -9.02 12.99 8.43
CA LEU A 43 -7.75 12.50 8.97
C LEU A 43 -7.52 11.03 8.62
N TYR A 44 -8.51 10.16 8.80
CA TYR A 44 -8.40 8.74 8.45
C TYR A 44 -8.20 8.52 6.95
N PHE A 45 -8.88 9.29 6.11
CA PHE A 45 -8.68 9.23 4.65
C PHE A 45 -7.25 9.64 4.27
N CYS A 46 -6.75 10.73 4.86
CA CYS A 46 -5.40 11.23 4.63
C CYS A 46 -4.36 10.20 5.08
N PHE A 47 -4.43 9.75 6.34
CA PHE A 47 -3.50 8.75 6.89
C PHE A 47 -3.53 7.43 6.11
N SER A 48 -4.72 6.96 5.70
CA SER A 48 -4.83 5.72 4.92
C SER A 48 -4.22 5.87 3.53
N SER A 49 -4.39 7.02 2.87
CA SER A 49 -3.81 7.27 1.55
C SER A 49 -2.28 7.41 1.63
N LEU A 50 -1.79 8.07 2.68
CA LEU A 50 -0.36 8.23 2.95
C LEU A 50 0.31 6.87 3.25
N SER A 51 -0.36 6.04 4.05
CA SER A 51 0.10 4.70 4.41
C SER A 51 0.15 3.77 3.20
N ALA A 52 -0.88 3.80 2.35
CA ALA A 52 -0.92 3.03 1.10
C ALA A 52 0.20 3.46 0.14
N ALA A 53 0.42 4.76 -0.04
CA ALA A 53 1.49 5.28 -0.88
C ALA A 53 2.88 4.87 -0.37
N LEU A 54 3.13 5.00 0.95
CA LEU A 54 4.40 4.60 1.55
C LEU A 54 4.67 3.11 1.38
N LEU A 55 3.68 2.25 1.58
CA LEU A 55 3.83 0.81 1.38
C LEU A 55 4.15 0.45 -0.07
N ILE A 56 3.53 1.14 -1.04
CA ILE A 56 3.85 0.97 -2.46
C ILE A 56 5.29 1.40 -2.73
N PHE A 57 5.73 2.54 -2.20
CA PHE A 57 7.12 3.00 -2.32
C PHE A 57 8.10 2.00 -1.71
N CYS A 58 7.86 1.49 -0.49
CA CYS A 58 8.68 0.46 0.13
C CYS A 58 8.73 -0.83 -0.71
N ALA A 59 7.60 -1.25 -1.29
CA ALA A 59 7.53 -2.43 -2.15
C ALA A 59 8.35 -2.27 -3.43
N LEU A 60 8.33 -1.07 -4.03
CA LEU A 60 9.13 -0.71 -5.20
C LEU A 60 10.61 -0.63 -4.85
N ILE A 61 10.98 0.01 -3.73
CA ILE A 61 12.36 0.09 -3.25
C ILE A 61 12.92 -1.31 -2.98
N TYR A 62 12.15 -2.19 -2.32
CA TYR A 62 12.53 -3.58 -2.13
C TYR A 62 12.75 -4.32 -3.46
N MET A 63 11.89 -4.06 -4.44
CA MET A 63 12.03 -4.59 -5.80
C MET A 63 13.34 -4.10 -6.44
N VAL A 64 13.65 -2.80 -6.36
CA VAL A 64 14.87 -2.22 -6.94
C VAL A 64 16.13 -2.72 -6.22
N LEU A 65 16.19 -2.67 -4.88
CA LEU A 65 17.35 -3.11 -4.10
C LEU A 65 17.66 -4.58 -4.35
N LYS A 66 16.66 -5.44 -4.23
CA LYS A 66 16.84 -6.89 -4.33
C LYS A 66 16.93 -7.36 -5.78
N GLY A 67 16.31 -6.65 -6.72
CA GLY A 67 16.46 -6.88 -8.16
C GLY A 67 17.81 -6.42 -8.70
N ASN A 68 18.49 -5.46 -8.05
CA ASN A 68 19.80 -4.98 -8.48
C ASN A 68 20.97 -5.74 -7.84
N ALA A 69 20.82 -6.25 -6.61
CA ALA A 69 21.80 -7.15 -5.99
C ALA A 69 22.01 -8.46 -6.78
N ASP A 70 21.08 -8.82 -7.67
CA ASP A 70 21.19 -9.96 -8.61
C ASP A 70 21.98 -9.61 -9.90
N ASN A 71 22.29 -8.33 -10.18
CA ASN A 71 23.02 -7.90 -11.38
C ASN A 71 24.54 -7.66 -11.13
N GLN A 72 25.03 -7.91 -9.91
CA GLN A 72 26.45 -7.82 -9.56
C GLN A 72 26.97 -9.21 -9.17
#